data_AF-A0A177D1F4-F1
#
_entry.id   AF-A0A177D1F4-F1
#
_cell.length_a   1.000
_cell.length_b   1.000
_cell.length_c   1.000
_cell.angle_alpha   90.00
_cell.angle_beta   90.00
_cell.angle_gamma   90.00
#
_symmetry.space_group_name_H-M   'P 1'
#
loop_
_entity.id
_entity.type
_entity.pdbx_description
1 polymer ?
#
loop_
_entity_poly.entity_id
_entity_poly.type
_entity_poly.pdbx_seq_one_letter_code
_entity_poly.pdbx_strand_id
1 'polypeptide(L)'
;LEELGSFFDIDPWFFASYVHQTWRKTSTQSPANCSLPSREKKQNFLPLHYHRIVALQQKDTTLRSVTRNTNQQRKAVILPSLGGERIGLVQHSASVMLINPPGQIWTAIILVDPPIKNNYIPSKRNSRLPPNLDSKAFLGGYEDFSDIKFPVTPRDTGNHHHVAQASDRAMLDELVYYWTHQRPQVFDPSAPALQHFSYYPLKIVAAEWVNYIAALGLSLREYELRTSLTGNLVAELESLNTNLRILQGWRRRILSTQAKLQRNMRFIRTRSNSSSTEDWKDLLEDYEFLATEVANYGEKLEAMVPLVTSAAALIESRRALTETENVTRLTALAVIFIPLSYVAALFSMADAFAPGGQLFWVYFVTAVPL
;
A
#
# COMPACT_ATOMS: atom_id res chain seq x y z
N LEU A 1 21.23 -21.19 5.59
CA LEU A 1 19.99 -21.82 5.07
C LEU A 1 20.30 -23.18 4.48
N GLU A 2 21.34 -23.31 3.65
CA GLU A 2 21.76 -24.60 3.07
C GLU A 2 22.20 -25.63 4.12
N GLU A 3 23.01 -25.24 5.10
CA GLU A 3 23.42 -26.13 6.20
C GLU A 3 22.22 -26.63 7.03
N LEU A 4 21.33 -25.72 7.45
CA LEU A 4 20.10 -26.06 8.17
C LEU A 4 19.18 -26.97 7.35
N GLY A 5 19.09 -26.71 6.04
CA GLY A 5 18.28 -27.50 5.12
C GLY A 5 18.80 -28.92 4.95
N SER A 6 20.13 -29.09 4.86
CA SER A 6 20.76 -30.40 4.76
C SER A 6 20.67 -31.21 6.05
N PHE A 7 20.71 -30.56 7.22
CA PHE A 7 20.66 -31.24 8.51
C PHE A 7 19.26 -31.77 8.85
N PHE A 8 18.22 -31.00 8.52
CA PHE A 8 16.83 -31.33 8.85
C PHE A 8 16.01 -31.87 7.66
N ASP A 9 16.65 -32.12 6.51
CA ASP A 9 16.01 -32.53 5.25
C ASP A 9 14.79 -31.65 4.88
N ILE A 10 15.01 -30.33 4.92
CA ILE A 10 13.94 -29.34 4.72
C ILE A 10 13.67 -29.16 3.23
N ASP A 11 12.39 -29.25 2.84
CA ASP A 11 11.95 -28.91 1.47
C ASP A 11 12.46 -27.50 1.08
N PRO A 12 13.28 -27.37 0.03
CA PRO A 12 13.78 -26.07 -0.44
C PRO A 12 12.67 -25.06 -0.72
N TRP A 13 11.45 -25.53 -1.02
CA TRP A 13 10.28 -24.66 -1.21
C TRP A 13 9.90 -23.88 0.04
N PHE A 14 10.17 -24.41 1.24
CA PHE A 14 9.96 -23.71 2.49
C PHE A 14 10.78 -22.41 2.54
N PHE A 15 12.10 -22.50 2.31
CA PHE A 15 12.96 -21.32 2.30
C PHE A 15 12.68 -20.41 1.11
N ALA A 16 12.42 -20.98 -0.07
CA ALA A 16 12.06 -20.20 -1.26
C ALA A 16 10.81 -19.36 -1.00
N SER A 17 9.79 -19.93 -0.35
CA SER A 17 8.56 -19.22 -0.02
C SER A 17 8.80 -18.05 0.95
N TYR A 18 9.70 -18.20 1.93
CA TYR A 18 10.02 -17.16 2.91
C TYR A 18 10.92 -16.04 2.35
N VAL A 19 11.89 -16.42 1.51
CA VAL A 19 12.89 -15.50 0.95
C VAL A 19 12.31 -14.72 -0.21
N HIS A 20 11.39 -15.29 -1.00
CA HIS A 20 10.97 -14.69 -2.26
C HIS A 20 10.52 -13.22 -2.11
N GLN A 21 11.19 -12.35 -2.87
CA GLN A 21 10.80 -10.96 -3.04
C GLN A 21 10.01 -10.88 -4.34
N THR A 22 8.82 -10.29 -4.29
CA THR A 22 8.03 -9.95 -5.47
C THR A 22 8.66 -8.76 -6.20
N TRP A 23 9.90 -8.92 -6.66
CA TRP A 23 10.55 -7.94 -7.51
C TRP A 23 10.15 -8.16 -8.96
N ARG A 24 10.16 -7.08 -9.74
CA ARG A 24 9.79 -7.02 -11.18
C ARG A 24 10.80 -7.75 -12.08
N LYS A 25 11.21 -8.98 -11.75
CA LYS A 25 11.97 -9.83 -12.66
C LYS A 25 10.98 -10.76 -13.34
N THR A 26 10.71 -10.50 -14.62
CA THR A 26 9.84 -11.31 -15.47
C THR A 26 10.35 -12.76 -15.62
N SER A 27 11.62 -13.01 -15.30
CA SER A 27 12.26 -14.31 -15.35
C SER A 27 12.01 -15.20 -14.11
N THR A 28 11.36 -14.70 -13.06
CA THR A 28 11.16 -15.46 -11.81
C THR A 28 9.73 -15.31 -11.30
N GLN A 29 9.01 -16.42 -11.21
CA GLN A 29 7.66 -16.45 -10.63
C GLN A 29 7.73 -16.70 -9.11
N SER A 30 6.81 -16.10 -8.36
CA SER A 30 6.70 -16.33 -6.92
C SER A 30 6.33 -17.78 -6.63
N PRO A 31 7.01 -18.46 -5.68
CA PRO A 31 6.61 -19.80 -5.22
C PRO A 31 5.14 -19.87 -4.79
N ALA A 32 4.58 -18.78 -4.25
CA ALA A 32 3.16 -18.70 -3.88
C ALA A 32 2.22 -18.62 -5.09
N ASN A 33 2.71 -18.20 -6.26
CA ASN A 33 1.93 -18.09 -7.49
C ASN A 33 2.13 -19.31 -8.42
N CYS A 34 3.05 -20.22 -8.09
CA CYS A 34 3.32 -21.45 -8.85
C CYS A 34 2.69 -22.70 -8.22
N SER A 35 2.15 -22.60 -7.00
CA SER A 35 1.60 -23.76 -6.28
C SER A 35 0.15 -24.02 -6.66
N LEU A 36 -0.13 -25.24 -7.12
CA LEU A 36 -1.50 -25.72 -7.30
C LEU A 36 -2.12 -26.07 -5.94
N PRO A 37 -3.44 -25.88 -5.75
CA PRO A 37 -4.11 -26.22 -4.50
C PRO A 37 -3.93 -27.69 -4.09
N SER A 38 -3.84 -28.61 -5.05
CA SER A 38 -3.58 -30.04 -4.79
C SER A 38 -2.20 -30.30 -4.17
N ARG A 39 -1.19 -29.52 -4.56
CA ARG A 39 0.16 -29.59 -4.00
C ARG A 39 0.22 -28.95 -2.62
N GLU A 40 -0.45 -27.81 -2.43
CA GLU A 40 -0.56 -27.15 -1.12
C GLU A 40 -1.23 -28.04 -0.07
N LYS A 41 -2.18 -28.90 -0.48
CA LYS A 41 -2.77 -29.89 0.43
C LYS A 41 -1.76 -30.90 0.97
N LYS A 42 -0.73 -31.25 0.19
CA LYS A 42 0.31 -32.23 0.58
C LYS A 42 1.54 -31.60 1.24
N GLN A 43 1.60 -30.27 1.31
CA GLN A 43 2.73 -29.57 1.91
C GLN A 43 2.68 -29.62 3.45
N ASN A 44 3.86 -29.79 4.06
CA ASN A 44 4.07 -29.81 5.50
C ASN A 44 4.52 -28.46 6.07
N PHE A 45 4.33 -27.38 5.30
CA PHE A 45 4.62 -26.02 5.73
C PHE A 45 3.53 -25.04 5.26
N LEU A 46 3.41 -23.93 5.99
CA LEU A 46 2.47 -22.84 5.74
C LEU A 46 3.25 -21.52 5.65
N PRO A 47 3.35 -20.91 4.46
CA PRO A 47 3.86 -19.57 4.31
C PRO A 47 2.73 -18.54 4.44
N LEU A 48 2.94 -17.57 5.32
CA LEU A 48 2.06 -16.45 5.62
C LEU A 48 2.72 -15.17 5.14
N HIS A 49 2.10 -14.49 4.18
CA HIS A 49 2.54 -13.19 3.69
C HIS A 49 1.52 -12.13 4.05
N TYR A 50 1.93 -11.12 4.80
CA TYR A 50 1.04 -10.07 5.28
C TYR A 50 1.72 -8.71 5.21
N HIS A 51 0.96 -7.65 5.53
CA HIS A 51 1.51 -6.31 5.65
C HIS A 51 1.23 -5.82 7.07
N ARG A 52 2.29 -5.38 7.75
CA ARG A 52 2.16 -4.65 9.01
C ARG A 52 2.03 -3.18 8.71
N ILE A 53 1.07 -2.54 9.36
CA ILE A 53 0.77 -1.12 9.14
C ILE A 53 1.50 -0.30 10.19
N VAL A 54 2.23 0.72 9.74
CA VAL A 54 2.96 1.64 10.63
C VAL A 54 2.52 3.07 10.39
N ALA A 55 2.42 3.85 11.45
CA ALA A 55 2.31 5.30 11.40
C ALA A 55 3.72 5.91 11.42
N LEU A 56 3.99 6.80 10.48
CA LEU A 56 5.25 7.52 10.32
C LEU A 56 5.01 8.98 10.70
N GLN A 57 5.80 9.48 11.65
CA GLN A 57 5.63 10.83 12.22
C GLN A 57 6.23 11.95 11.33
N GLN A 58 6.76 11.62 10.15
CA GLN A 58 7.53 12.55 9.34
C GLN A 58 6.72 13.21 8.22
N LYS A 59 6.88 14.53 8.09
CA LYS A 59 6.19 15.39 7.10
C LYS A 59 6.81 15.38 5.69
N ASP A 60 7.96 14.74 5.48
CA ASP A 60 8.73 14.86 4.23
C ASP A 60 8.02 14.24 3.03
N THR A 61 7.84 15.06 1.98
CA THR A 61 6.79 14.89 0.99
C THR A 61 7.05 13.85 -0.11
N THR A 62 8.30 13.40 -0.30
CA THR A 62 8.73 12.76 -1.57
C THR A 62 8.85 11.24 -1.54
N LEU A 63 8.75 10.62 -0.36
CA LEU A 63 9.05 9.20 -0.17
C LEU A 63 7.84 8.33 -0.50
N ARG A 64 7.93 7.56 -1.59
CA ARG A 64 6.87 6.63 -2.01
C ARG A 64 7.14 5.18 -1.64
N SER A 65 8.41 4.78 -1.51
CA SER A 65 8.78 3.41 -1.16
C SER A 65 10.18 3.34 -0.57
N VAL A 66 10.30 2.58 0.51
CA VAL A 66 11.55 2.30 1.21
C VAL A 66 11.69 0.80 1.40
N THR A 67 12.89 0.35 1.75
CA THR A 67 13.24 -1.05 1.98
C THR A 67 13.78 -1.18 3.40
N ARG A 68 13.40 -2.21 4.12
CA ARG A 68 13.93 -2.47 5.46
C ARG A 68 15.38 -2.95 5.41
N ASN A 69 16.20 -2.46 6.33
CA ASN A 69 17.55 -2.96 6.53
C ASN A 69 17.53 -4.22 7.41
N THR A 70 17.13 -5.34 6.83
CA THR A 70 17.00 -6.64 7.48
C THR A 70 17.67 -7.72 6.62
N ASN A 71 18.01 -8.87 7.22
CA ASN A 71 18.66 -10.00 6.52
C ASN A 71 17.99 -10.31 5.17
N GLN A 72 16.66 -10.22 5.13
CA GLN A 72 15.89 -10.20 3.90
C GLN A 72 15.30 -8.81 3.66
N GLN A 73 15.57 -8.22 2.50
CA GLN A 73 15.02 -6.91 2.15
C GLN A 73 13.50 -7.00 1.98
N ARG A 74 12.76 -6.33 2.88
CA ARG A 74 11.29 -6.21 2.82
C ARG A 74 10.90 -4.81 2.36
N LYS A 75 9.97 -4.75 1.40
CA LYS A 75 9.47 -3.48 0.87
C LYS A 75 8.47 -2.85 1.84
N ALA A 76 8.63 -1.56 2.07
CA ALA A 76 7.66 -0.72 2.75
C ALA A 76 7.16 0.35 1.78
N VAL A 77 5.85 0.43 1.58
CA VAL A 77 5.23 1.45 0.73
C VAL A 77 4.63 2.52 1.61
N ILE A 78 5.02 3.76 1.38
CA ILE A 78 4.52 4.90 2.14
C ILE A 78 3.33 5.47 1.35
N LEU A 79 2.18 5.53 2.01
CA LEU A 79 0.97 6.13 1.49
C LEU A 79 1.01 7.66 1.70
N PRO A 80 0.17 8.43 1.00
CA PRO A 80 0.01 9.86 1.26
C PRO A 80 -0.33 10.15 2.73
N SER A 81 -0.07 11.39 3.15
CA SER A 81 -0.37 11.78 4.53
C SER A 81 -1.87 11.87 4.75
N LEU A 82 -2.33 11.18 5.79
CA LEU A 82 -3.69 11.17 6.27
C LEU A 82 -3.73 11.94 7.59
N GLY A 83 -4.39 13.10 7.62
CA GLY A 83 -4.55 13.88 8.87
C GLY A 83 -3.26 14.33 9.56
N GLY A 84 -2.14 14.47 8.82
CA GLY A 84 -0.85 14.92 9.35
C GLY A 84 0.16 13.81 9.66
N GLU A 85 -0.30 12.56 9.75
CA GLU A 85 0.58 11.37 9.84
C GLU A 85 0.64 10.65 8.50
N ARG A 86 1.67 9.80 8.29
CA ARG A 86 1.79 8.99 7.08
C ARG A 86 1.67 7.52 7.41
N ILE A 87 0.96 6.78 6.58
CA ILE A 87 0.76 5.35 6.77
C ILE A 87 1.76 4.58 5.90
N GLY A 88 2.53 3.68 6.51
CA GLY A 88 3.45 2.76 5.85
C GLY A 88 2.88 1.34 5.80
N LEU A 89 2.83 0.75 4.62
CA LEU A 89 2.50 -0.67 4.41
C LEU A 89 3.81 -1.47 4.33
N VAL A 90 4.17 -2.16 5.41
CA VAL A 90 5.43 -2.88 5.52
C VAL A 90 5.21 -4.37 5.25
N GLN A 91 5.81 -4.89 4.18
CA GLN A 91 5.74 -6.31 3.88
C GLN A 91 6.40 -7.14 4.99
N HIS A 92 5.68 -8.16 5.44
CA HIS A 92 6.17 -9.16 6.39
C HIS A 92 5.87 -10.57 5.87
N SER A 93 6.68 -11.52 6.31
CA SER A 93 6.51 -12.93 6.07
C SER A 93 6.72 -13.72 7.36
N ALA A 94 5.91 -14.75 7.54
CA ALA A 94 6.14 -15.81 8.49
C ALA A 94 5.97 -17.15 7.77
N SER A 95 6.77 -18.16 8.11
CA SER A 95 6.61 -19.50 7.55
C SER A 95 6.71 -20.54 8.66
N VAL A 96 5.73 -21.42 8.74
CA VAL A 96 5.65 -22.48 9.76
C VAL A 96 5.86 -23.82 9.08
N MET A 97 6.72 -24.68 9.62
CA MET A 97 6.95 -26.04 9.13
C MET A 97 7.01 -27.02 10.29
N LEU A 98 6.48 -28.23 10.07
CA LEU A 98 6.62 -29.34 10.99
C LEU A 98 7.42 -30.46 10.32
N ILE A 99 8.45 -30.92 11.02
CA ILE A 99 9.31 -32.04 10.62
C ILE A 99 9.04 -33.16 11.62
N ASN A 100 8.55 -34.29 11.12
CA ASN A 100 8.25 -35.46 11.93
C ASN A 100 8.87 -36.72 11.30
N PRO A 101 10.18 -36.95 11.50
CA PRO A 101 10.84 -38.13 11.00
C PRO A 101 10.40 -39.37 11.80
N PRO A 102 10.19 -40.53 11.15
CA PRO A 102 9.84 -41.74 11.88
C PRO A 102 10.95 -42.13 12.86
N GLY A 103 10.62 -42.21 14.15
CA GLY A 103 11.55 -42.63 15.22
C GLY A 103 12.45 -41.52 15.80
N GLN A 104 12.24 -40.26 15.45
CA GLN A 104 12.94 -39.10 16.03
C GLN A 104 11.98 -38.13 16.73
N ILE A 105 12.55 -37.21 17.50
CA ILE A 105 11.80 -36.11 18.12
C ILE A 105 11.29 -35.19 16.99
N TRP A 106 10.01 -34.85 17.04
CA TRP A 106 9.43 -33.90 16.11
C TRP A 106 10.06 -32.52 16.30
N THR A 107 10.27 -31.78 15.20
CA THR A 107 10.83 -30.43 15.23
C THR A 107 9.92 -29.49 14.46
N ALA A 108 9.44 -28.45 15.14
CA ALA A 108 8.67 -27.37 14.52
C ALA A 108 9.58 -26.15 14.28
N ILE A 109 9.58 -25.64 13.05
CA ILE A 109 10.38 -24.48 12.66
C ILE A 109 9.43 -23.36 12.26
N ILE A 110 9.55 -22.21 12.93
CA ILE A 110 8.81 -20.99 12.61
C ILE A 110 9.83 -19.92 12.21
N LEU A 111 9.82 -19.53 10.94
CA LEU A 111 10.59 -18.39 10.45
C LEU A 111 9.74 -17.14 10.52
N VAL A 112 10.25 -16.08 11.14
CA VAL A 112 9.54 -14.82 11.36
C VAL A 112 10.48 -13.66 11.02
N ASP A 113 9.93 -12.63 10.37
CA ASP A 113 10.68 -11.41 10.10
C ASP A 113 11.02 -10.66 11.41
N PRO A 114 12.20 -10.03 11.52
CA PRO A 114 12.61 -9.29 12.71
C PRO A 114 11.69 -8.07 12.97
N PRO A 115 11.74 -7.46 14.18
CA PRO A 115 10.97 -6.26 14.49
C PRO A 115 11.27 -5.09 13.54
N ILE A 116 10.29 -4.21 13.39
CA ILE A 116 10.45 -2.99 12.59
C ILE A 116 11.39 -2.05 13.34
N LYS A 117 12.51 -1.70 12.69
CA LYS A 117 13.45 -0.69 13.16
C LYS A 117 13.23 0.58 12.35
N ASN A 118 13.62 1.72 12.91
CA ASN A 118 13.49 3.03 12.28
C ASN A 118 14.52 3.26 11.14
N ASN A 119 15.42 2.29 10.88
CA ASN A 119 16.43 2.35 9.82
C ASN A 119 15.88 1.80 8.49
N TYR A 120 15.65 2.69 7.53
CA TYR A 120 15.15 2.34 6.19
C TYR A 120 16.13 2.73 5.08
N ILE A 121 16.18 1.91 4.02
CA ILE A 121 17.00 2.11 2.82
C ILE A 121 16.10 2.65 1.71
N PRO A 122 16.49 3.71 0.99
CA PRO A 122 15.66 4.27 -0.08
C PRO A 122 15.60 3.32 -1.29
N SER A 123 14.41 3.16 -1.87
CA SER A 123 14.25 2.35 -3.08
C SER A 123 14.86 3.02 -4.33
N LYS A 124 15.10 4.33 -4.32
CA LYS A 124 15.76 5.07 -5.41
C LYS A 124 17.15 5.51 -4.94
N ARG A 125 18.19 5.22 -5.73
CA ARG A 125 19.60 5.57 -5.41
C ARG A 125 19.82 7.07 -5.12
N ASN A 126 18.99 7.96 -5.63
CA ASN A 126 19.17 9.42 -5.50
C ASN A 126 18.24 10.11 -4.47
N SER A 127 17.40 9.36 -3.73
CA SER A 127 16.59 9.98 -2.67
C SER A 127 17.37 10.05 -1.37
N ARG A 128 17.70 11.26 -0.91
CA ARG A 128 18.20 11.51 0.45
C ARG A 128 17.06 11.22 1.42
N LEU A 129 17.15 10.08 2.11
CA LEU A 129 16.32 9.78 3.26
C LEU A 129 16.99 10.32 4.52
N PRO A 130 16.23 10.82 5.50
CA PRO A 130 16.71 10.87 6.87
C PRO A 130 17.12 9.45 7.28
N PRO A 131 18.25 9.28 8.02
CA PRO A 131 18.75 7.97 8.40
C PRO A 131 17.77 7.19 9.30
N ASN A 132 16.84 7.89 9.94
CA ASN A 132 15.87 7.34 10.88
C ASN A 132 14.46 7.86 10.54
N LEU A 133 13.52 6.96 10.24
CA LEU A 133 12.09 7.28 10.21
C LEU A 133 11.46 6.69 11.46
N ASP A 134 11.01 7.55 12.37
CA ASP A 134 10.29 7.10 13.55
C ASP A 134 8.94 6.50 13.13
N SER A 135 8.85 5.19 13.34
CA SER A 135 7.70 4.36 13.02
C SER A 135 7.02 3.88 14.30
N LYS A 136 5.70 3.97 14.35
CA LYS A 136 4.86 3.46 15.44
C LYS A 136 3.82 2.50 14.89
N ALA A 137 3.30 1.61 15.73
CA ALA A 137 2.18 0.76 15.34
C ALA A 137 0.97 1.62 14.96
N PHE A 138 0.39 1.35 13.79
CA PHE A 138 -0.80 2.07 13.33
C PHE A 138 -1.99 1.76 14.25
N LEU A 139 -2.75 2.79 14.66
CA LEU A 139 -3.84 2.70 15.65
C LEU A 139 -3.43 2.04 16.98
N GLY A 140 -2.14 2.07 17.32
CA GLY A 140 -1.62 1.37 18.48
C GLY A 140 -1.64 -0.15 18.34
N GLY A 141 -1.67 -0.65 17.10
CA GLY A 141 -1.58 -2.04 16.65
C GLY A 141 -2.86 -2.84 16.86
N TYR A 142 -2.74 -4.07 17.36
CA TYR A 142 -3.86 -4.99 17.44
C TYR A 142 -4.12 -5.45 18.88
N GLU A 143 -5.35 -5.91 19.13
CA GLU A 143 -5.82 -6.35 20.45
C GLU A 143 -5.15 -7.66 20.89
N ASP A 144 -4.85 -7.79 22.19
CA ASP A 144 -4.32 -9.04 22.75
C ASP A 144 -5.39 -10.14 22.65
N PHE A 145 -5.01 -11.33 22.20
CA PHE A 145 -5.92 -12.47 22.05
C PHE A 145 -6.20 -13.21 23.36
N SER A 146 -5.56 -12.79 24.44
CA SER A 146 -5.71 -13.39 25.76
C SER A 146 -7.01 -12.91 26.41
N ASP A 147 -7.88 -13.83 26.87
CA ASP A 147 -9.10 -13.53 27.63
C ASP A 147 -8.85 -12.91 29.02
N ILE A 148 -7.61 -12.47 29.30
CA ILE A 148 -7.24 -11.81 30.54
C ILE A 148 -7.89 -10.42 30.52
N LYS A 149 -9.12 -10.37 31.01
CA LYS A 149 -9.77 -9.14 31.44
C LYS A 149 -8.89 -8.53 32.52
N PHE A 150 -8.00 -7.62 32.15
CA PHE A 150 -7.39 -6.74 33.14
C PHE A 150 -8.55 -6.09 33.91
N PRO A 151 -8.59 -6.19 35.25
CA PRO A 151 -9.59 -5.47 36.00
C PRO A 151 -9.40 -3.99 35.70
N VAL A 152 -10.33 -3.41 34.93
CA VAL A 152 -10.40 -1.97 34.70
C VAL A 152 -10.70 -1.36 36.07
N THR A 153 -9.67 -0.95 36.79
CA THR A 153 -9.84 -0.13 37.98
C THR A 153 -10.39 1.22 37.50
N PRO A 154 -11.60 1.64 37.92
CA PRO A 154 -12.25 2.84 37.42
C PRO A 154 -11.69 4.08 38.14
N ARG A 155 -10.39 4.38 37.98
CA ARG A 155 -9.76 5.46 38.75
C ARG A 155 -8.89 6.49 38.05
N ASP A 156 -8.66 6.42 36.74
CA ASP A 156 -7.88 7.47 36.06
C ASP A 156 -8.62 8.08 34.87
N THR A 157 -9.60 8.93 35.18
CA THR A 157 -10.31 9.83 34.24
C THR A 157 -9.46 11.02 33.77
N GLY A 158 -8.16 10.82 33.51
CA GLY A 158 -7.25 11.95 33.28
C GLY A 158 -6.17 11.80 32.21
N ASN A 159 -5.84 10.59 31.76
CA ASN A 159 -4.85 10.41 30.70
C ASN A 159 -5.25 9.22 29.85
N HIS A 160 -5.20 9.39 28.53
CA HIS A 160 -5.56 8.39 27.54
C HIS A 160 -5.08 6.99 27.94
N HIS A 161 -6.04 6.13 28.24
CA HIS A 161 -5.82 4.77 28.72
C HIS A 161 -4.96 3.98 27.72
N HIS A 162 -3.68 3.83 28.04
CA HIS A 162 -2.87 2.73 27.54
C HIS A 162 -3.39 1.44 28.17
N VAL A 163 -4.49 0.90 27.64
CA VAL A 163 -4.71 -0.55 27.67
C VAL A 163 -3.41 -1.16 27.17
N ALA A 164 -2.82 -2.10 27.90
CA ALA A 164 -1.54 -2.72 27.57
C ALA A 164 -1.58 -3.26 26.13
N GLN A 165 -1.14 -2.44 25.17
CA GLN A 165 -1.21 -2.72 23.75
C GLN A 165 -0.11 -3.73 23.42
N ALA A 166 -0.50 -4.90 22.90
CA ALA A 166 0.44 -5.93 22.43
C ALA A 166 1.39 -5.44 21.31
N SER A 167 1.17 -4.24 20.77
CA SER A 167 1.58 -3.80 19.45
C SER A 167 3.02 -3.37 19.22
N ASP A 168 3.82 -3.18 20.27
CA ASP A 168 5.25 -2.89 20.12
C ASP A 168 6.10 -4.17 20.04
N ARG A 169 5.50 -5.33 20.31
CA ARG A 169 6.23 -6.61 20.29
C ARG A 169 6.49 -7.07 18.86
N ALA A 170 7.64 -7.74 18.67
CA ALA A 170 7.89 -8.47 17.44
C ALA A 170 7.00 -9.70 17.39
N MET A 171 6.68 -10.20 16.20
CA MET A 171 5.90 -11.44 16.06
C MET A 171 6.56 -12.63 16.77
N LEU A 172 7.90 -12.66 16.86
CA LEU A 172 8.61 -13.68 17.65
C LEU A 172 8.29 -13.57 19.15
N ASP A 173 8.34 -12.36 19.70
CA ASP A 173 8.10 -12.11 21.12
C ASP A 173 6.64 -12.40 21.49
N GLU A 174 5.71 -12.11 20.58
CA GLU A 174 4.29 -12.44 20.70
C GLU A 174 4.08 -13.94 20.69
N LEU A 175 4.72 -14.68 19.78
CA LEU A 175 4.65 -16.14 19.77
C LEU A 175 5.20 -16.72 21.07
N VAL A 176 6.34 -16.23 21.56
CA VAL A 176 6.90 -16.67 22.85
C VAL A 176 5.93 -16.34 24.00
N TYR A 177 5.33 -15.16 24.00
CA TYR A 177 4.35 -14.75 25.00
C TYR A 177 3.12 -15.68 25.00
N TYR A 178 2.49 -15.91 23.85
CA TYR A 178 1.31 -16.77 23.79
C TYR A 178 1.65 -18.21 24.18
N TRP A 179 2.71 -18.81 23.62
CA TRP A 179 3.11 -20.18 23.95
C TRP A 179 3.50 -20.39 25.42
N THR A 180 3.93 -19.34 26.12
CA THR A 180 4.26 -19.40 27.55
C THR A 180 3.04 -19.21 28.45
N HIS A 181 2.08 -18.37 28.07
CA HIS A 181 0.93 -18.02 28.91
C HIS A 181 -0.31 -18.89 28.66
N GLN A 182 -0.60 -19.20 27.39
CA GLN A 182 -1.77 -19.98 27.00
C GLN A 182 -1.35 -20.93 25.87
N ARG A 183 -1.38 -22.24 26.12
CA ARG A 183 -1.17 -23.21 25.04
C ARG A 183 -2.46 -23.33 24.22
N PRO A 184 -2.40 -23.51 22.89
CA PRO A 184 -3.59 -23.77 22.11
C PRO A 184 -4.31 -24.99 22.67
N GLN A 185 -5.62 -24.95 22.84
CA GLN A 185 -6.39 -26.10 23.37
C GLN A 185 -6.21 -27.36 22.49
N VAL A 186 -5.93 -27.15 21.20
CA VAL A 186 -5.69 -28.18 20.20
C VAL A 186 -4.28 -28.80 20.29
N PHE A 187 -3.36 -28.22 21.06
CA PHE A 187 -1.98 -28.70 21.09
C PHE A 187 -1.84 -30.00 21.89
N ASP A 188 -1.72 -31.12 21.17
CA ASP A 188 -1.30 -32.40 21.71
C ASP A 188 0.20 -32.65 21.46
N PRO A 189 1.03 -32.77 22.52
CA PRO A 189 2.44 -33.12 22.39
C PRO A 189 2.71 -34.51 21.80
N SER A 190 1.76 -35.43 21.92
CA SER A 190 1.90 -36.82 21.48
C SER A 190 1.60 -37.02 19.99
N ALA A 191 0.80 -36.14 19.41
CA ALA A 191 0.45 -36.11 17.99
C ALA A 191 0.63 -34.70 17.41
N PRO A 192 1.88 -34.26 17.17
CA PRO A 192 2.16 -32.93 16.64
C PRO A 192 1.58 -32.79 15.23
N ALA A 193 0.72 -31.81 15.03
CA ALA A 193 0.20 -31.43 13.72
C ALA A 193 0.66 -30.01 13.37
N LEU A 194 0.86 -29.74 12.07
CA LEU A 194 1.16 -28.39 11.57
C LEU A 194 0.09 -27.36 11.99
N GLN A 195 -1.14 -27.83 12.21
CA GLN A 195 -2.26 -27.02 12.71
C GLN A 195 -1.91 -26.35 14.04
N HIS A 196 -1.41 -27.12 15.02
CA HIS A 196 -1.17 -26.60 16.37
C HIS A 196 -0.15 -25.45 16.36
N PHE A 197 0.89 -25.54 15.52
CA PHE A 197 1.92 -24.51 15.39
C PHE A 197 1.50 -23.32 14.51
N SER A 198 0.50 -23.48 13.66
CA SER A 198 0.02 -22.41 12.77
C SER A 198 -1.09 -21.55 13.37
N TYR A 199 -1.70 -21.98 14.47
CA TYR A 199 -2.81 -21.25 15.11
C TYR A 199 -2.47 -19.80 15.50
N TYR A 200 -1.45 -19.59 16.36
CA TYR A 200 -1.06 -18.23 16.76
C TYR A 200 -0.54 -17.37 15.61
N PRO A 201 0.35 -17.86 14.72
CA PRO A 201 0.74 -17.11 13.53
C PRO A 201 -0.46 -16.68 12.67
N LEU A 202 -1.48 -17.54 12.51
CA LEU A 202 -2.69 -17.20 11.76
C LEU A 202 -3.54 -16.14 12.45
N LYS A 203 -3.68 -16.19 13.78
CA LYS A 203 -4.37 -15.16 14.58
C LYS A 203 -3.68 -13.80 14.51
N ILE A 204 -2.36 -13.75 14.73
CA ILE A 204 -1.56 -12.52 14.61
C ILE A 204 -1.72 -11.93 13.20
N VAL A 205 -1.63 -12.76 12.16
CA VAL A 205 -1.79 -12.33 10.78
C VAL A 205 -3.21 -11.83 10.50
N ALA A 206 -4.25 -12.45 11.05
CA ALA A 206 -5.62 -11.99 10.92
C ALA A 206 -5.80 -10.59 11.51
N ALA A 207 -5.23 -10.35 12.70
CA ALA A 207 -5.31 -9.04 13.34
C ALA A 207 -4.55 -7.94 12.57
N GLU A 208 -3.40 -8.27 11.98
CA GLU A 208 -2.70 -7.36 11.05
C GLU A 208 -3.54 -7.06 9.79
N TRP A 209 -4.34 -8.01 9.32
CA TRP A 209 -5.29 -7.76 8.23
C TRP A 209 -6.45 -6.85 8.62
N VAL A 210 -6.91 -6.88 9.87
CA VAL A 210 -7.88 -5.90 10.39
C VAL A 210 -7.30 -4.48 10.30
N ASN A 211 -6.06 -4.30 10.75
CA ASN A 211 -5.35 -3.02 10.64
C ASN A 211 -5.16 -2.59 9.18
N TYR A 212 -4.90 -3.54 8.28
CA TYR A 212 -4.83 -3.28 6.85
C TYR A 212 -6.16 -2.79 6.28
N ILE A 213 -7.29 -3.39 6.68
CA ILE A 213 -8.64 -2.96 6.27
C ILE A 213 -8.94 -1.55 6.80
N ALA A 214 -8.60 -1.26 8.06
CA ALA A 214 -8.75 0.09 8.62
C ALA A 214 -7.94 1.13 7.83
N ALA A 215 -6.69 0.82 7.50
CA ALA A 215 -5.85 1.69 6.67
C ALA A 215 -6.41 1.87 5.24
N LEU A 216 -6.97 0.81 4.65
CA LEU A 216 -7.63 0.86 3.35
C LEU A 216 -8.85 1.78 3.39
N GLY A 217 -9.76 1.59 4.36
CA GLY A 217 -10.97 2.40 4.51
C GLY A 217 -10.67 3.88 4.76
N LEU A 218 -9.69 4.17 5.62
CA LEU A 218 -9.21 5.54 5.84
C LEU A 218 -8.67 6.19 4.57
N SER A 219 -7.84 5.46 3.82
CA SER A 219 -7.30 5.97 2.55
C SER A 219 -8.40 6.23 1.53
N LEU A 220 -9.44 5.39 1.51
CA LEU A 220 -10.56 5.51 0.60
C LEU A 220 -11.41 6.74 0.90
N ARG A 221 -11.76 6.92 2.17
CA ARG A 221 -12.55 8.06 2.65
C ARG A 221 -11.85 9.40 2.38
N GLU A 222 -10.53 9.43 2.48
CA GLU A 222 -9.76 10.62 2.14
C GLU A 222 -9.89 10.98 0.65
N TYR A 223 -9.89 9.99 -0.25
CA TYR A 223 -10.08 10.25 -1.67
C TYR A 223 -11.47 10.80 -1.98
N GLU A 224 -12.51 10.23 -1.37
CA GLU A 224 -13.88 10.75 -1.52
C GLU A 224 -13.97 12.22 -1.11
N LEU A 225 -13.36 12.59 0.04
CA LEU A 225 -13.38 13.95 0.56
C LEU A 225 -12.54 14.94 -0.27
N ARG A 226 -11.41 14.51 -0.84
CA ARG A 226 -10.49 15.36 -1.63
C ARG A 226 -11.01 15.69 -3.04
N THR A 227 -12.12 15.11 -3.47
CA THR A 227 -12.73 15.40 -4.79
C THR A 227 -13.40 16.77 -4.89
N SER A 228 -13.35 17.60 -3.83
CA SER A 228 -13.87 18.97 -3.85
C SER A 228 -12.99 19.89 -4.72
N LEU A 229 -13.59 20.51 -5.72
CA LEU A 229 -12.92 21.35 -6.72
C LEU A 229 -12.39 22.65 -6.08
N THR A 230 -11.08 22.90 -6.21
CA THR A 230 -10.37 24.10 -5.80
C THR A 230 -9.82 24.77 -7.06
N GLY A 231 -10.28 25.98 -7.40
CA GLY A 231 -10.20 26.62 -8.73
C GLY A 231 -8.87 26.73 -9.52
N ASN A 232 -7.75 26.11 -9.12
CA ASN A 232 -6.54 25.97 -9.93
C ASN A 232 -6.53 24.62 -10.70
N LEU A 233 -7.01 24.64 -11.93
CA LEU A 233 -7.16 23.47 -12.82
C LEU A 233 -5.86 22.64 -13.00
N VAL A 234 -4.69 23.28 -13.03
CA VAL A 234 -3.40 22.58 -13.26
C VAL A 234 -3.01 21.76 -12.04
N ALA A 235 -3.11 22.36 -10.84
CA ALA A 235 -2.82 21.67 -9.59
C ALA A 235 -3.83 20.55 -9.32
N GLU A 236 -5.10 20.76 -9.69
CA GLU A 236 -6.15 19.73 -9.59
C GLU A 236 -5.87 18.53 -10.49
N LEU A 237 -5.49 18.75 -11.76
CA LEU A 237 -5.19 17.67 -12.68
C LEU A 237 -3.99 16.82 -12.20
N GLU A 238 -2.92 17.47 -11.72
CA GLU A 238 -1.78 16.77 -11.17
C GLU A 238 -2.17 15.95 -9.93
N SER A 239 -2.97 16.54 -9.03
CA SER A 239 -3.54 15.87 -7.86
C SER A 239 -4.37 14.64 -8.28
N LEU A 240 -5.30 14.76 -9.23
CA LEU A 240 -6.11 13.64 -9.71
C LEU A 240 -5.27 12.53 -10.34
N ASN A 241 -4.26 12.86 -11.15
CA ASN A 241 -3.36 11.87 -11.73
C ASN A 241 -2.56 11.12 -10.64
N THR A 242 -2.13 11.83 -9.59
CA THR A 242 -1.50 11.17 -8.44
C THR A 242 -2.47 10.25 -7.70
N ASN A 243 -3.72 10.68 -7.50
CA ASN A 243 -4.78 9.89 -6.86
C ASN A 243 -5.10 8.63 -7.68
N LEU A 244 -5.26 8.74 -9.00
CA LEU A 244 -5.44 7.59 -9.90
C LEU A 244 -4.31 6.57 -9.76
N ARG A 245 -3.05 7.02 -9.72
CA ARG A 245 -1.89 6.11 -9.54
C ARG A 245 -1.96 5.36 -8.21
N ILE A 246 -2.47 6.00 -7.16
CA ILE A 246 -2.58 5.39 -5.84
C ILE A 246 -3.78 4.44 -5.79
N LEU A 247 -4.93 4.81 -6.35
CA LEU A 247 -6.09 3.92 -6.51
C LEU A 247 -5.72 2.65 -7.30
N GLN A 248 -5.02 2.80 -8.43
CA GLN A 248 -4.49 1.66 -9.18
C GLN A 248 -3.45 0.86 -8.37
N GLY A 249 -2.72 1.52 -7.48
CA GLY A 249 -1.84 0.86 -6.50
C GLY A 249 -2.62 -0.02 -5.52
N TRP A 250 -3.67 0.52 -4.93
CA TRP A 250 -4.57 -0.19 -4.03
C TRP A 250 -5.30 -1.33 -4.73
N ARG A 251 -5.83 -1.12 -5.94
CA ARG A 251 -6.42 -2.18 -6.79
C ARG A 251 -5.53 -3.42 -6.88
N ARG A 252 -4.27 -3.21 -7.28
CA ARG A 252 -3.29 -4.31 -7.39
C ARG A 252 -3.00 -4.99 -6.03
N ARG A 253 -3.00 -4.22 -4.94
CA ARG A 253 -2.80 -4.77 -3.59
C ARG A 253 -4.00 -5.58 -3.13
N ILE A 254 -5.23 -5.11 -3.37
CA ILE A 254 -6.47 -5.82 -3.03
C ILE A 254 -6.50 -7.18 -3.72
N LEU A 255 -6.23 -7.24 -5.02
CA LEU A 255 -6.13 -8.51 -5.76
C LEU A 255 -5.09 -9.47 -5.15
N SER A 256 -3.92 -8.95 -4.79
CA SER A 256 -2.88 -9.75 -4.13
C SER A 256 -3.28 -10.20 -2.73
N THR A 257 -3.96 -9.36 -1.96
CA THR A 257 -4.45 -9.66 -0.61
C THR A 257 -5.55 -10.71 -0.64
N GLN A 258 -6.51 -10.61 -1.57
CA GLN A 258 -7.56 -11.61 -1.77
C GLN A 258 -6.95 -13.00 -2.05
N ALA A 259 -5.96 -13.08 -2.94
CA ALA A 259 -5.27 -14.34 -3.22
C ALA A 259 -4.59 -14.94 -1.97
N LYS A 260 -3.98 -14.10 -1.13
CA LYS A 260 -3.35 -14.53 0.14
C LYS A 260 -4.38 -15.01 1.15
N LEU A 261 -5.47 -14.27 1.35
CA LEU A 261 -6.56 -14.65 2.26
C LEU A 261 -7.22 -15.96 1.81
N GLN A 262 -7.52 -16.10 0.52
CA GLN A 262 -8.07 -17.34 -0.04
C GLN A 262 -7.15 -18.54 0.20
N ARG A 263 -5.82 -18.37 0.11
CA ARG A 263 -4.86 -19.43 0.42
C ARG A 263 -4.92 -19.83 1.90
N ASN A 264 -4.92 -18.86 2.81
CA ASN A 264 -5.04 -19.12 4.24
C ASN A 264 -6.36 -19.82 4.57
N MET A 265 -7.47 -19.37 4.00
CA MET A 265 -8.79 -20.00 4.15
C MET A 265 -8.80 -21.44 3.64
N ARG A 266 -8.19 -21.72 2.47
CA ARG A 266 -8.08 -23.09 1.94
C ARG A 266 -7.28 -23.99 2.87
N PHE A 267 -6.21 -23.47 3.45
CA PHE A 267 -5.44 -24.18 4.47
C PHE A 267 -6.32 -24.49 5.68
N ILE A 268 -6.96 -23.48 6.26
CA ILE A 268 -7.87 -23.62 7.41
C ILE A 268 -8.98 -24.65 7.12
N ARG A 269 -9.71 -24.52 6.00
CA ARG A 269 -10.81 -25.43 5.63
C ARG A 269 -10.38 -26.88 5.46
N THR A 270 -9.24 -27.11 4.81
CA THR A 270 -8.77 -28.49 4.59
C THR A 270 -8.40 -29.17 5.92
N ARG A 271 -7.99 -28.38 6.92
CA ARG A 271 -7.45 -28.84 8.20
C ARG A 271 -8.51 -28.86 9.32
N SER A 272 -9.50 -27.96 9.26
CA SER A 272 -10.65 -27.95 10.18
C SER A 272 -11.52 -29.21 10.05
N ASN A 273 -11.61 -29.79 8.85
CA ASN A 273 -12.37 -31.04 8.63
C ASN A 273 -11.79 -32.26 9.38
N SER A 274 -10.52 -32.22 9.83
CA SER A 274 -9.88 -33.36 10.53
C SER A 274 -9.92 -33.24 12.06
N SER A 275 -10.13 -32.04 12.60
CA SER A 275 -10.01 -31.72 14.02
C SER A 275 -11.05 -30.66 14.38
N SER A 276 -12.27 -31.11 14.66
CA SER A 276 -13.45 -30.28 14.93
C SER A 276 -13.35 -29.54 16.28
N THR A 277 -12.42 -28.59 16.39
CA THR A 277 -12.33 -27.66 17.52
C THR A 277 -13.07 -26.36 17.15
N GLU A 278 -13.84 -25.82 18.08
CA GLU A 278 -14.58 -24.54 17.92
C GLU A 278 -13.62 -23.39 17.53
N ASP A 279 -12.43 -23.32 18.14
CA ASP A 279 -11.38 -22.34 17.83
C ASP A 279 -11.01 -22.21 16.33
N TRP A 280 -11.04 -23.32 15.57
CA TRP A 280 -10.71 -23.30 14.14
C TRP A 280 -11.88 -22.88 13.27
N LYS A 281 -13.11 -23.05 13.76
CA LYS A 281 -14.31 -22.52 13.11
C LYS A 281 -14.36 -21.01 13.27
N ASP A 282 -14.07 -20.51 14.47
CA ASP A 282 -13.99 -19.07 14.74
C ASP A 282 -12.89 -18.42 13.89
N LEU A 283 -11.70 -19.04 13.83
CA LEU A 283 -10.62 -18.56 12.96
C LEU A 283 -11.01 -18.59 11.47
N LEU A 284 -11.82 -19.56 11.04
CA LEU A 284 -12.32 -19.59 9.66
C LEU A 284 -13.30 -18.44 9.41
N GLU A 285 -14.21 -18.18 10.33
CA GLU A 285 -15.17 -17.07 10.28
C GLU A 285 -14.44 -15.72 10.21
N ASP A 286 -13.39 -15.53 11.02
CA ASP A 286 -12.54 -14.33 10.97
C ASP A 286 -11.95 -14.12 9.58
N TYR A 287 -11.38 -15.18 8.97
CA TYR A 287 -10.79 -15.08 7.64
C TYR A 287 -11.84 -14.89 6.53
N GLU A 288 -13.05 -15.43 6.71
CA GLU A 288 -14.19 -15.20 5.80
C GLU A 288 -14.67 -13.75 5.87
N PHE A 289 -14.76 -13.18 7.08
CA PHE A 289 -15.04 -11.77 7.30
C PHE A 289 -13.98 -10.88 6.63
N LEU A 290 -12.69 -11.14 6.89
CA LEU A 290 -11.58 -10.39 6.27
C LEU A 290 -11.62 -10.44 4.74
N ALA A 291 -11.89 -11.61 4.16
CA ALA A 291 -11.96 -11.77 2.72
C ALA A 291 -13.15 -11.01 2.11
N THR A 292 -14.29 -11.00 2.79
CA THR A 292 -15.51 -10.29 2.39
C THR A 292 -15.30 -8.79 2.45
N GLU A 293 -14.74 -8.27 3.55
CA GLU A 293 -14.47 -6.85 3.69
C GLU A 293 -13.46 -6.33 2.65
N VAL A 294 -12.38 -7.07 2.41
CA VAL A 294 -11.42 -6.72 1.35
C VAL A 294 -12.07 -6.73 -0.03
N ALA A 295 -13.02 -7.64 -0.30
CA ALA A 295 -13.80 -7.65 -1.54
C ALA A 295 -14.73 -6.44 -1.65
N ASN A 296 -15.46 -6.10 -0.58
CA ASN A 296 -16.34 -4.93 -0.51
C ASN A 296 -15.57 -3.63 -0.81
N TYR A 297 -14.41 -3.44 -0.18
CA TYR A 297 -13.55 -2.28 -0.49
C TYR A 297 -12.97 -2.34 -1.90
N GLY A 298 -12.73 -3.53 -2.45
CA GLY A 298 -12.34 -3.73 -3.85
C GLY A 298 -13.39 -3.22 -4.82
N GLU A 299 -14.65 -3.58 -4.61
CA GLU A 299 -15.77 -3.11 -5.44
C GLU A 299 -15.96 -1.60 -5.37
N LYS A 300 -15.94 -1.04 -4.15
CA LYS A 300 -15.99 0.43 -3.95
C LYS A 300 -14.86 1.13 -4.70
N LEU A 301 -13.65 0.60 -4.62
CA LEU A 301 -12.49 1.16 -5.32
C LEU A 301 -12.64 1.10 -6.84
N GLU A 302 -13.10 -0.02 -7.39
CA GLU A 302 -13.34 -0.15 -8.83
C GLU A 302 -14.44 0.82 -9.31
N ALA A 303 -15.47 1.07 -8.50
CA ALA A 303 -16.51 2.05 -8.80
C ALA A 303 -15.98 3.50 -8.84
N MET A 304 -14.95 3.83 -8.06
CA MET A 304 -14.36 5.18 -8.07
C MET A 304 -13.39 5.46 -9.22
N VAL A 305 -12.73 4.45 -9.77
CA VAL A 305 -11.75 4.65 -10.86
C VAL A 305 -12.38 5.39 -12.07
N PRO A 306 -13.57 5.01 -12.57
CA PRO A 306 -14.28 5.76 -13.61
C PRO A 306 -14.62 7.19 -13.20
N LEU A 307 -15.06 7.43 -11.96
CA LEU A 307 -15.43 8.75 -11.46
C LEU A 307 -14.25 9.72 -11.52
N VAL A 308 -13.09 9.29 -11.01
CA VAL A 308 -11.86 10.10 -11.02
C VAL A 308 -11.35 10.32 -12.46
N THR A 309 -11.50 9.32 -13.33
CA THR A 309 -11.12 9.45 -14.74
C THR A 309 -12.00 10.46 -15.49
N SER A 310 -13.32 10.43 -15.24
CA SER A 310 -14.27 11.39 -15.79
C SER A 310 -13.97 12.81 -15.30
N ALA A 311 -13.71 12.99 -14.00
CA ALA A 311 -13.32 14.28 -13.43
C ALA A 311 -12.03 14.82 -14.08
N ALA A 312 -11.02 13.97 -14.27
CA ALA A 312 -9.78 14.36 -14.94
C ALA A 312 -10.03 14.79 -16.40
N ALA A 313 -10.89 14.09 -17.13
CA ALA A 313 -11.26 14.45 -18.50
C ALA A 313 -12.01 15.80 -18.57
N LEU A 314 -12.90 16.07 -17.61
CA LEU A 314 -13.61 17.36 -17.51
C LEU A 314 -12.66 18.52 -17.24
N ILE A 315 -11.69 18.34 -16.34
CA ILE A 315 -10.68 19.36 -16.03
C ILE A 315 -9.78 19.62 -17.26
N GLU A 316 -9.34 18.56 -17.95
CA GLU A 316 -8.55 18.70 -19.18
C GLU A 316 -9.34 19.46 -20.26
N SER A 317 -10.64 19.16 -20.40
CA SER A 317 -11.53 19.88 -21.32
C SER A 317 -11.65 21.36 -20.97
N ARG A 318 -11.87 21.71 -19.69
CA ARG A 318 -11.91 23.10 -19.22
C ARG A 318 -10.60 23.83 -19.47
N ARG A 319 -9.47 23.17 -19.22
CA ARG A 319 -8.14 23.72 -19.50
C ARG A 319 -7.96 24.02 -20.99
N ALA A 320 -8.29 23.07 -21.86
CA ALA A 320 -8.20 23.27 -23.31
C ALA A 320 -9.06 24.43 -23.80
N LEU A 321 -10.25 24.64 -23.20
CA LEU A 321 -11.09 25.81 -23.50
C LEU A 321 -10.41 27.12 -23.08
N THR A 322 -9.84 27.18 -21.87
CA THR A 322 -9.12 28.39 -21.42
C THR A 322 -7.87 28.69 -22.24
N GLU A 323 -7.15 27.65 -22.68
CA GLU A 323 -5.99 27.79 -23.55
C GLU A 323 -6.41 28.28 -24.95
N THR A 324 -7.49 27.73 -25.50
CA THR A 324 -8.06 28.18 -26.77
C THR A 324 -8.49 29.64 -26.69
N GLU A 325 -9.12 30.06 -25.58
CA GLU A 325 -9.51 31.47 -25.38
C GLU A 325 -8.30 32.40 -25.31
N ASN A 326 -7.21 31.99 -24.66
CA ASN A 326 -5.99 32.78 -24.63
C ASN A 326 -5.33 32.87 -26.01
N VAL A 327 -5.35 31.77 -26.78
CA VAL A 327 -4.84 31.74 -28.16
C VAL A 327 -5.71 32.63 -29.07
N THR A 328 -7.04 32.60 -28.95
CA THR A 328 -7.91 33.46 -29.77
C THR A 328 -7.71 34.94 -29.45
N ARG A 329 -7.49 35.30 -28.18
CA ARG A 329 -7.12 36.68 -27.80
C ARG A 329 -5.78 37.09 -28.42
N LEU A 330 -4.78 36.22 -28.39
CA LEU A 330 -3.46 36.49 -28.97
C LEU A 330 -3.52 36.61 -30.51
N THR A 331 -4.23 35.70 -31.18
CA THR A 331 -4.37 35.76 -32.64
C THR A 331 -5.18 36.96 -33.07
N ALA A 332 -6.23 37.35 -32.33
CA ALA A 332 -6.96 38.59 -32.59
C ALA A 332 -6.04 39.82 -32.52
N LEU A 333 -5.18 39.90 -31.50
CA LEU A 333 -4.18 40.97 -31.41
C LEU A 333 -3.19 40.93 -32.59
N ALA A 334 -2.66 39.75 -32.92
CA ALA A 334 -1.73 39.60 -34.04
C ALA A 334 -2.35 40.01 -35.38
N VAL A 335 -3.60 39.62 -35.64
CA VAL A 335 -4.33 39.97 -36.87
C VAL A 335 -4.50 41.49 -37.01
N ILE A 336 -4.73 42.21 -35.91
CA ILE A 336 -4.87 43.68 -35.93
C ILE A 336 -3.49 44.36 -36.06
N PHE A 337 -2.51 43.97 -35.25
CA PHE A 337 -1.25 44.71 -35.14
C PHE A 337 -0.22 44.39 -36.22
N ILE A 338 -0.19 43.17 -36.78
CA ILE A 338 0.82 42.79 -37.78
C ILE A 338 0.67 43.61 -39.08
N PRO A 339 -0.52 43.71 -39.71
CA PRO A 339 -0.69 44.52 -40.92
C PRO A 339 -0.42 46.00 -40.65
N LEU A 340 -0.92 46.53 -39.53
CA LEU A 340 -0.72 47.93 -39.14
C LEU A 340 0.77 48.27 -38.93
N SER A 341 1.52 47.36 -38.31
CA SER A 341 2.97 47.50 -38.11
C SER A 341 3.73 47.41 -39.43
N TYR A 342 3.31 46.55 -40.35
CA TYR A 342 3.92 46.45 -41.68
C TYR A 342 3.74 47.75 -42.47
N VAL A 343 2.53 48.31 -42.46
CA VAL A 343 2.23 49.61 -43.10
C VAL A 343 3.08 50.72 -42.48
N ALA A 344 3.14 50.80 -41.15
CA ALA A 344 3.98 51.77 -40.46
C ALA A 344 5.48 51.63 -40.82
N ALA A 345 6.00 50.41 -40.88
CA ALA A 345 7.39 50.16 -41.26
C ALA A 345 7.67 50.51 -42.73
N LEU A 346 6.76 50.16 -43.65
CA LEU A 346 6.89 50.43 -45.08
C LEU A 346 6.96 51.94 -45.35
N PHE A 347 6.03 52.72 -44.77
CA PHE A 347 5.97 54.17 -44.97
C PHE A 347 7.02 54.93 -44.17
N SER A 348 7.61 54.34 -43.14
CA SER A 348 8.74 54.93 -42.39
C SER A 348 10.07 54.94 -43.17
N MET A 349 10.18 54.20 -44.29
CA MET A 349 11.43 54.11 -45.05
C MET A 349 11.65 55.23 -46.06
N ALA A 350 10.63 56.05 -46.37
CA ALA A 350 10.71 57.05 -47.43
C ALA A 350 10.28 58.44 -46.94
N ASP A 351 11.18 59.42 -47.08
CA ASP A 351 11.01 60.79 -46.56
C ASP A 351 9.77 61.52 -47.13
N ALA A 352 9.29 61.13 -48.32
CA ALA A 352 8.09 61.72 -48.94
C ALA A 352 6.78 61.43 -48.17
N PHE A 353 6.76 60.35 -47.38
CA PHE A 353 5.61 59.92 -46.57
C PHE A 353 5.82 60.22 -45.07
N ALA A 354 6.90 60.90 -44.70
CA ALA A 354 7.16 61.32 -43.33
C ALA A 354 6.14 62.39 -42.86
N PRO A 355 5.90 62.54 -41.54
CA PRO A 355 5.01 63.57 -41.01
C PRO A 355 5.45 64.97 -41.45
N GLY A 356 4.59 65.66 -42.20
CA GLY A 356 4.88 66.96 -42.84
C GLY A 356 5.20 66.91 -44.34
N GLY A 357 5.36 65.71 -44.91
CA GLY A 357 5.55 65.49 -46.35
C GLY A 357 4.25 65.61 -47.15
N GLN A 358 4.37 65.90 -48.46
CA GLN A 358 3.22 66.11 -49.36
C GLN A 358 2.30 64.88 -49.51
N LEU A 359 2.82 63.68 -49.27
CA LEU A 359 2.10 62.41 -49.43
C LEU A 359 1.73 61.73 -48.10
N PHE A 360 1.90 62.42 -46.96
CA PHE A 360 1.63 61.85 -45.63
C PHE A 360 0.19 61.31 -45.47
N TRP A 361 -0.79 61.90 -46.16
CA TRP A 361 -2.18 61.44 -46.17
C TRP A 361 -2.36 59.99 -46.66
N VAL A 362 -1.48 59.49 -47.54
CA VAL A 362 -1.54 58.12 -48.10
C VAL A 362 -1.38 57.05 -47.01
N TYR A 363 -0.65 57.35 -45.93
CA TYR A 363 -0.53 56.46 -44.77
C TYR A 363 -1.90 56.17 -44.13
N PHE A 364 -2.72 57.20 -43.91
CA PHE A 364 -4.05 57.02 -43.31
C PHE A 364 -5.02 56.32 -44.27
N VAL A 365 -4.94 56.62 -45.57
CA VAL A 365 -5.77 55.96 -46.59
C VAL A 365 -5.49 54.46 -46.68
N THR A 366 -4.24 54.05 -46.43
CA THR A 366 -3.84 52.64 -46.50
C THR A 366 -3.97 51.91 -45.17
N ALA A 367 -3.87 52.61 -44.03
CA ALA A 367 -3.98 52.01 -42.70
C ALA A 367 -5.43 51.84 -42.19
N VAL A 368 -6.35 52.74 -42.52
CA VAL A 368 -7.75 52.71 -42.03
C VAL A 368 -8.61 51.54 -42.58
N PRO A 369 -8.43 51.07 -43.83
CA PRO A 369 -9.20 49.95 -44.37
C PRO A 369 -8.77 48.56 -43.89
N LEU A 370 -7.61 48.46 -43.20
CA LEU A 370 -7.04 47.24 -42.62
C LEU A 370 -7.56 47.04 -41.20
#